data_AF-A0A191QK97-F1
#
_entry.id   AF-A0A191QK97-F1
#
_cell.length_a   1.000
_cell.length_b   1.000
_cell.length_c   1.000
_cell.angle_alpha   90.00
_cell.angle_beta   90.00
_cell.angle_gamma   90.00
#
_symmetry.space_group_name_H-M   'P 1'
#
loop_
_entity.id
_entity.type
_entity.pdbx_description
1 polymer ?
#
loop_
_entity_poly.entity_id
_entity_poly.type
_entity_poly.pdbx_seq_one_letter_code
_entity_poly.pdbx_strand_id
1 'polypeptide(L)'
;MATSVDTRKIVMVCTVGAILSILTSTCMGRNILLNREWLYAGQSLEEGPYRFMMQDDCNLVLYEYSTPVWASNTGVTGKSGCRAVMQADGNFVVYDRDGRAVWASNSIRGNGNYVLILQEDRNVVIYGSDIWSTGTYKNIEGGIVVTTMNGTVDGGSVVGAGIGLQNATAAAA
;
A
#
# COMPACT_ATOMS: atom_id res chain seq x y z
N MET A 1 46.79 58.93 -8.95
CA MET A 1 45.33 59.12 -8.90
C MET A 1 44.73 57.72 -8.81
N ALA A 2 44.40 57.28 -7.60
CA ALA A 2 43.89 55.94 -7.33
C ALA A 2 42.35 56.00 -7.29
N THR A 3 41.69 55.10 -8.02
CA THR A 3 40.26 54.84 -7.83
C THR A 3 40.07 53.34 -7.65
N SER A 4 39.95 52.96 -6.38
CA SER A 4 39.61 51.63 -5.87
C SER A 4 38.28 51.15 -6.46
N VAL A 5 38.27 49.98 -7.12
CA VAL A 5 37.01 49.30 -7.48
C VAL A 5 36.50 48.58 -6.23
N ASP A 6 35.42 49.11 -5.68
CA ASP A 6 34.76 48.65 -4.46
C ASP A 6 34.10 47.27 -4.67
N THR A 7 34.70 46.24 -4.07
CA THR A 7 34.35 44.81 -4.24
C THR A 7 33.06 44.42 -3.50
N ARG A 8 32.34 45.37 -2.90
CA ARG A 8 31.21 45.12 -1.99
C ARG A 8 29.85 44.93 -2.66
N LYS A 9 29.76 44.94 -4.00
CA LYS A 9 28.48 44.74 -4.72
C LYS A 9 28.21 43.32 -5.26
N ILE A 10 29.13 42.37 -5.07
CA ILE A 10 28.99 41.01 -5.65
C ILE A 10 28.36 39.99 -4.68
N VAL A 11 28.15 40.32 -3.40
CA VAL A 11 27.69 39.33 -2.40
C VAL A 11 26.17 39.27 -2.20
N MET A 12 25.36 40.13 -2.84
CA MET A 12 23.96 40.31 -2.44
C MET A 12 22.89 39.75 -3.40
N VAL A 13 23.12 38.60 -4.07
CA VAL A 13 22.06 37.96 -4.90
C VAL A 13 21.93 36.43 -4.71
N CYS A 14 22.78 35.74 -3.92
CA CYS A 14 22.72 34.27 -3.83
C CYS A 14 22.17 33.67 -2.52
N THR A 15 21.41 34.40 -1.70
CA THR A 15 20.79 33.81 -0.48
C THR A 15 19.32 33.44 -0.61
N VAL A 16 18.65 33.74 -1.73
CA VAL A 16 17.27 33.26 -1.99
C VAL A 16 17.26 31.90 -2.73
N GLY A 17 18.42 31.42 -3.21
CA GLY A 17 18.53 30.20 -4.00
C GLY A 17 19.08 28.96 -3.29
N ALA A 18 19.47 29.05 -2.01
CA ALA A 18 20.22 27.98 -1.34
C ALA A 18 19.50 27.34 -0.13
N ILE A 19 18.30 27.81 0.23
CA ILE A 19 17.46 27.19 1.28
C ILE A 19 16.01 27.09 0.79
N LEU A 20 15.82 26.55 -0.42
CA LEU A 20 14.68 25.66 -0.65
C LEU A 20 15.27 24.26 -0.60
N SER A 21 15.61 23.86 0.63
CA SER A 21 16.03 22.50 0.96
C SER A 21 15.11 21.54 0.22
N ILE A 22 15.75 20.77 -0.65
CA ILE A 22 15.20 19.67 -1.42
C ILE A 22 14.33 18.85 -0.46
N LEU A 23 13.02 19.10 -0.47
CA LEU A 23 12.08 18.03 -0.25
C LEU A 23 12.25 17.18 -1.51
N THR A 24 13.27 16.33 -1.53
CA THR A 24 13.10 15.05 -2.19
C THR A 24 11.92 14.48 -1.45
N SER A 25 10.71 14.74 -1.97
CA SER A 25 9.64 13.79 -1.81
C SER A 25 10.25 12.52 -2.35
N THR A 26 10.82 11.72 -1.45
CA THR A 26 10.85 10.29 -1.67
C THR A 26 9.37 10.01 -1.90
N CYS A 27 8.98 9.93 -3.17
CA CYS A 27 7.86 9.10 -3.58
C CYS A 27 8.26 7.74 -3.02
N MET A 28 7.95 7.49 -1.74
CA MET A 28 8.07 6.18 -1.17
C MET A 28 7.17 5.37 -2.07
N GLY A 29 7.77 4.45 -2.84
CA GLY A 29 7.00 3.54 -3.65
C GLY A 29 5.94 2.89 -2.77
N ARG A 30 4.80 2.55 -3.35
CA ARG A 30 3.71 1.92 -2.60
C ARG A 30 4.25 0.69 -1.85
N ASN A 31 4.21 0.65 -0.52
CA ASN A 31 4.70 -0.47 0.31
C ASN A 31 3.61 -1.51 0.65
N ILE A 32 2.36 -1.22 0.27
CA ILE A 32 1.18 -2.06 0.56
C ILE A 32 0.53 -2.51 -0.76
N LEU A 33 0.20 -3.80 -0.86
CA LEU A 33 -0.66 -4.36 -1.90
C LEU A 33 -1.99 -4.76 -1.27
N LEU A 34 -3.07 -4.11 -1.69
CA LEU A 34 -4.40 -4.38 -1.14
C LEU A 34 -5.01 -5.67 -1.68
N ASN A 35 -6.11 -6.07 -1.06
CA ASN A 35 -6.91 -7.20 -1.51
C ASN A 35 -7.29 -7.05 -3.00
N ARG A 36 -7.08 -8.11 -3.78
CA ARG A 36 -7.31 -8.20 -5.23
C ARG A 36 -6.43 -7.29 -6.08
N GLU A 37 -5.47 -6.57 -5.48
CA GLU A 37 -4.45 -5.88 -6.25
C GLU A 37 -3.34 -6.83 -6.67
N TRP A 38 -2.57 -6.37 -7.65
CA TRP A 38 -1.45 -7.12 -8.18
C TRP A 38 -0.30 -6.21 -8.58
N LEU A 39 0.89 -6.82 -8.62
CA LEU A 39 2.08 -6.27 -9.26
C LEU A 39 2.19 -6.92 -10.64
N TYR A 40 2.21 -6.12 -11.69
CA TYR A 40 2.68 -6.57 -12.99
C TYR A 40 4.20 -6.73 -12.99
N ALA A 41 4.72 -7.48 -13.95
CA ALA A 41 6.13 -7.47 -14.30
C ALA A 41 6.68 -6.02 -14.37
N GLY A 42 7.83 -5.80 -13.72
CA GLY A 42 8.49 -4.51 -13.56
C GLY A 42 7.99 -3.67 -12.37
N GLN A 43 6.87 -4.03 -11.74
CA GLN A 43 6.34 -3.29 -10.59
C GLN A 43 6.87 -3.85 -9.26
N SER A 44 6.92 -3.00 -8.24
CA SER A 44 7.38 -3.37 -6.92
C SER A 44 6.63 -2.69 -5.79
N LEU A 45 6.72 -3.29 -4.61
CA LEU A 45 6.56 -2.58 -3.34
C LEU A 45 7.93 -2.06 -2.88
N GLU A 46 7.97 -0.88 -2.26
CA GLU A 46 9.23 -0.26 -1.80
C GLU A 46 9.10 0.27 -0.38
N GLU A 47 10.09 0.01 0.47
CA GLU A 47 10.18 0.54 1.83
C GLU A 47 11.65 0.78 2.17
N GLY A 48 12.07 2.03 2.31
CA GLY A 48 13.48 2.40 2.49
C GLY A 48 14.40 1.75 1.42
N PRO A 49 15.41 0.94 1.82
CA PRO A 49 16.31 0.25 0.89
C PRO A 49 15.72 -1.06 0.34
N TYR A 50 14.52 -1.45 0.77
CA TYR A 50 13.90 -2.72 0.41
C TYR A 50 12.97 -2.57 -0.78
N ARG A 51 13.01 -3.57 -1.67
CA ARG A 51 12.14 -3.61 -2.84
C ARG A 51 11.64 -5.03 -3.07
N PHE A 52 10.32 -5.22 -3.04
CA PHE A 52 9.67 -6.49 -3.38
C PHE A 52 9.08 -6.41 -4.78
N MET A 53 9.76 -7.01 -5.77
CA MET A 53 9.54 -6.77 -7.20
C MET A 53 9.12 -8.03 -7.94
N MET A 54 8.06 -7.90 -8.74
CA MET A 54 7.72 -8.89 -9.77
C MET A 54 8.59 -8.60 -11.00
N GLN A 55 9.64 -9.37 -11.22
CA GLN A 55 10.57 -9.15 -12.33
C GLN A 55 9.97 -9.55 -13.68
N ASP A 56 10.56 -9.03 -14.77
CA ASP A 56 10.13 -9.32 -16.15
C ASP A 56 10.30 -10.78 -16.56
N ASP A 57 11.25 -11.49 -15.95
CA ASP A 57 11.53 -12.91 -16.19
C ASP A 57 10.62 -13.86 -15.39
N CYS A 58 9.57 -13.32 -14.76
CA CYS A 58 8.63 -14.04 -13.89
C CYS A 58 9.20 -14.52 -12.54
N ASN A 59 10.32 -13.96 -12.08
CA ASN A 59 10.80 -14.17 -10.73
C ASN A 59 10.27 -13.09 -9.78
N LEU A 60 9.69 -13.48 -8.65
CA LEU A 60 9.30 -12.54 -7.61
C LEU A 60 10.41 -12.46 -6.57
N VAL A 61 10.99 -11.28 -6.37
CA VAL A 61 12.25 -11.14 -5.62
C VAL A 61 12.16 -10.00 -4.61
N LEU A 62 12.65 -10.25 -3.40
CA LEU A 62 12.92 -9.23 -2.40
C LEU A 62 14.39 -8.82 -2.48
N TYR A 63 14.63 -7.52 -2.63
CA TYR A 63 15.94 -6.90 -2.67
C TYR A 63 16.17 -6.04 -1.42
N GLU A 64 17.43 -5.97 -1.00
CA GLU A 64 17.98 -4.88 -0.20
C GLU A 64 19.02 -4.16 -1.06
N TYR A 65 18.78 -2.89 -1.38
CA TYR A 65 19.46 -2.16 -2.45
C TYR A 65 19.40 -2.91 -3.79
N SER A 66 20.52 -3.52 -4.20
CA SER A 66 20.63 -4.32 -5.43
C SER A 66 20.90 -5.80 -5.13
N THR A 67 20.92 -6.19 -3.85
CA THR A 67 21.22 -7.56 -3.44
C THR A 67 19.92 -8.32 -3.22
N PRO A 68 19.67 -9.43 -3.95
CA PRO A 68 18.50 -10.27 -3.70
C PRO A 68 18.68 -11.00 -2.36
N VAL A 69 17.67 -10.91 -1.49
CA VAL A 69 17.67 -11.56 -0.16
C VAL A 69 16.65 -12.69 -0.07
N TRP A 70 15.64 -12.70 -0.93
CA TRP A 70 14.66 -13.79 -1.08
C TRP A 70 14.13 -13.82 -2.51
N ALA A 71 13.77 -15.00 -3.03
CA ALA A 71 13.14 -15.16 -4.33
C ALA A 71 12.14 -16.33 -4.35
N SER A 72 11.12 -16.22 -5.21
CA SER A 72 10.19 -17.33 -5.52
C SER A 72 10.85 -18.46 -6.31
N ASN A 73 12.01 -18.18 -6.93
CA ASN A 73 12.76 -19.09 -7.81
C ASN A 73 11.93 -19.58 -9.01
N THR A 74 11.15 -18.67 -9.60
CA THR A 74 10.30 -18.93 -10.77
C THR A 74 10.79 -18.23 -12.04
N GLY A 75 11.97 -17.59 -11.98
CA GLY A 75 12.58 -16.91 -13.12
C GLY A 75 12.91 -17.88 -14.25
N VAL A 76 12.42 -17.58 -15.45
CA VAL A 76 12.69 -18.37 -16.67
C VAL A 76 12.98 -17.43 -17.83
N THR A 77 14.16 -17.58 -18.44
CA THR A 77 14.56 -16.79 -19.62
C THR A 77 13.52 -16.87 -20.73
N GLY A 78 13.09 -15.72 -21.24
CA GLY A 78 12.09 -15.63 -22.31
C GLY A 78 10.64 -15.74 -21.86
N LYS A 79 10.38 -16.02 -20.56
CA LYS A 79 9.05 -15.90 -19.97
C LYS A 79 8.80 -14.45 -19.58
N SER A 80 7.59 -13.95 -19.80
CA SER A 80 7.18 -12.59 -19.45
C SER A 80 5.67 -12.48 -19.24
N GLY A 81 5.21 -11.32 -18.77
CA GLY A 81 3.79 -11.05 -18.55
C GLY A 81 3.22 -11.74 -17.31
N CYS A 82 4.08 -12.12 -16.36
CA CYS A 82 3.65 -12.62 -15.07
C CYS A 82 3.13 -11.48 -14.18
N ARG A 83 2.31 -11.85 -13.20
CA ARG A 83 1.79 -10.94 -12.17
C ARG A 83 1.75 -11.63 -10.81
N ALA A 84 2.03 -10.89 -9.75
CA ALA A 84 1.86 -11.35 -8.38
C ALA A 84 0.60 -10.72 -7.79
N VAL A 85 -0.32 -11.52 -7.26
CA VAL A 85 -1.69 -11.09 -6.89
C VAL A 85 -1.94 -11.41 -5.42
N MET A 86 -2.40 -10.43 -4.64
CA MET A 86 -2.96 -10.68 -3.32
C MET A 86 -4.44 -11.06 -3.48
N GLN A 87 -4.78 -12.31 -3.24
CA GLN A 87 -6.12 -12.83 -3.46
C GLN A 87 -7.03 -12.59 -2.26
N ALA A 88 -8.34 -12.59 -2.52
CA ALA A 88 -9.36 -12.40 -1.50
C ALA A 88 -9.51 -13.58 -0.54
N ASP A 89 -8.90 -14.73 -0.83
CA ASP A 89 -8.92 -15.92 0.04
C ASP A 89 -7.74 -15.98 1.02
N GLY A 90 -6.88 -14.96 1.02
CA GLY A 90 -5.68 -14.87 1.85
C GLY A 90 -4.43 -15.47 1.23
N ASN A 91 -4.49 -15.91 -0.03
CA ASN A 91 -3.33 -16.44 -0.74
C ASN A 91 -2.63 -15.36 -1.57
N PHE A 92 -1.31 -15.38 -1.61
CA PHE A 92 -0.52 -14.53 -2.48
C PHE A 92 0.13 -15.39 -3.57
N VAL A 93 -0.18 -15.09 -4.83
CA VAL A 93 0.09 -16.01 -5.94
C VAL A 93 0.75 -15.30 -7.10
N VAL A 94 1.79 -15.92 -7.65
CA VAL A 94 2.37 -15.52 -8.94
C VAL A 94 1.68 -16.31 -10.04
N TYR A 95 1.09 -15.60 -10.99
CA TYR A 95 0.50 -16.15 -12.20
C TYR A 95 1.36 -15.85 -13.41
N ASP A 96 1.44 -16.80 -14.33
CA ASP A 96 1.97 -16.53 -15.65
C ASP A 96 0.95 -15.87 -16.59
N ARG A 97 1.41 -15.55 -17.81
CA ARG A 97 0.60 -14.88 -18.84
C ARG A 97 -0.68 -15.64 -19.19
N ASP A 98 -0.66 -16.97 -19.09
CA ASP A 98 -1.81 -17.83 -19.39
C ASP A 98 -2.73 -18.00 -18.17
N GLY A 99 -2.40 -17.36 -17.03
CA GLY A 99 -3.16 -17.45 -15.79
C GLY A 99 -2.88 -18.73 -15.00
N ARG A 100 -1.79 -19.45 -15.27
CA ARG A 100 -1.38 -20.60 -14.44
C ARG A 100 -0.59 -20.12 -13.24
N ALA A 101 -0.91 -20.63 -12.06
CA ALA A 101 -0.13 -20.35 -10.86
C ALA A 101 1.25 -21.01 -10.98
N VAL A 102 2.31 -20.22 -10.83
CA VAL A 102 3.71 -20.70 -10.86
C VAL A 102 4.35 -20.71 -9.48
N TRP A 103 3.81 -19.94 -8.54
CA TRP A 103 4.19 -19.92 -7.14
C TRP A 103 3.02 -19.45 -6.28
N ALA A 104 2.92 -19.94 -5.03
CA ALA A 104 1.94 -19.47 -4.06
C ALA A 104 2.51 -19.49 -2.63
N SER A 105 2.05 -18.57 -1.79
CA SER A 105 2.34 -18.55 -0.35
C SER A 105 1.68 -19.68 0.42
N ASN A 106 0.67 -20.35 -0.17
CA ASN A 106 -0.12 -21.42 0.45
C ASN A 106 -0.79 -21.00 1.76
N SER A 107 -1.26 -19.74 1.80
CA SER A 107 -1.80 -19.09 3.00
C SER A 107 -3.31 -18.92 2.95
N ILE A 108 -4.04 -19.78 2.23
CA ILE A 108 -5.50 -19.71 2.12
C ILE A 108 -6.12 -19.76 3.53
N ARG A 109 -7.00 -18.80 3.81
CA ARG A 109 -7.77 -18.66 5.07
C ARG A 109 -9.25 -18.38 4.84
N GLY A 110 -9.70 -18.32 3.60
CA GLY A 110 -11.09 -18.06 3.23
C GLY A 110 -11.31 -16.60 2.81
N ASN A 111 -12.47 -16.33 2.23
CA ASN A 111 -12.75 -15.01 1.66
C ASN A 111 -12.76 -13.91 2.74
N GLY A 112 -12.01 -12.84 2.54
CA GLY A 112 -11.86 -11.75 3.48
C GLY A 112 -11.03 -10.59 2.92
N ASN A 113 -10.69 -9.64 3.78
CA ASN A 113 -9.79 -8.54 3.48
C ASN A 113 -8.38 -8.92 3.89
N TYR A 114 -7.46 -8.87 2.92
CA TYR A 114 -6.06 -9.15 3.14
C TYR A 114 -5.21 -8.05 2.55
N VAL A 115 -4.07 -7.77 3.17
CA VAL A 115 -3.07 -6.83 2.68
C VAL A 115 -1.70 -7.47 2.77
N LEU A 116 -0.88 -7.27 1.74
CA LEU A 116 0.53 -7.62 1.74
C LEU A 116 1.33 -6.35 2.01
N ILE A 117 2.20 -6.36 3.02
CA ILE A 117 2.98 -5.19 3.42
C ILE A 117 4.47 -5.55 3.35
N LEU A 118 5.25 -4.73 2.64
CA LEU A 118 6.70 -4.70 2.80
C LEU A 118 7.02 -3.76 3.97
N GLN A 119 7.61 -4.32 5.02
CA GLN A 119 7.83 -3.64 6.29
C GLN A 119 9.24 -3.03 6.38
N GLU A 120 9.42 -2.09 7.31
CA GLU A 120 10.70 -1.43 7.60
C GLU A 120 11.78 -2.39 8.13
N ASP A 121 11.42 -3.61 8.54
CA ASP A 121 12.33 -4.65 9.04
C ASP A 121 12.77 -5.65 7.96
N ARG A 122 12.51 -5.35 6.67
CA ARG A 122 12.77 -6.22 5.51
C ARG A 122 11.87 -7.46 5.45
N ASN A 123 10.78 -7.50 6.20
CA ASN A 123 9.82 -8.59 6.12
C ASN A 123 8.67 -8.27 5.16
N VAL A 124 8.13 -9.29 4.50
CA VAL A 124 6.94 -9.17 3.65
C VAL A 124 5.85 -10.03 4.26
N VAL A 125 4.80 -9.39 4.78
CA VAL A 125 3.80 -10.04 5.63
C VAL A 125 2.40 -9.87 5.05
N ILE A 126 1.63 -10.95 5.06
CA ILE A 126 0.19 -10.94 4.78
C ILE A 126 -0.54 -10.72 6.11
N TYR A 127 -1.28 -9.62 6.20
CA TYR A 127 -2.26 -9.39 7.26
C TYR A 127 -3.65 -9.73 6.74
N GLY A 128 -4.44 -10.42 7.56
CA GLY A 128 -5.80 -10.85 7.23
C GLY A 128 -6.88 -9.99 7.88
N SER A 129 -8.09 -10.55 7.93
CA SER A 129 -9.35 -9.87 8.25
C SER A 129 -9.24 -8.75 9.28
N ASP A 130 -9.90 -7.66 8.96
CA ASP A 130 -9.99 -6.47 9.79
C ASP A 130 -10.57 -6.79 11.17
N ILE A 131 -9.82 -6.40 12.21
CA ILE A 131 -10.29 -6.47 13.60
C ILE A 131 -11.25 -5.31 13.88
N TRP A 132 -11.04 -4.17 13.22
CA TRP A 132 -11.86 -2.97 13.34
C TRP A 132 -11.81 -2.15 12.05
N SER A 133 -12.94 -1.57 11.67
CA SER A 133 -13.09 -0.65 10.54
C SER A 133 -14.04 0.48 10.92
N THR A 134 -13.83 1.67 10.34
CA THR A 134 -14.78 2.79 10.47
C THR A 134 -16.10 2.51 9.73
N GLY A 135 -16.14 1.52 8.83
CA GLY A 135 -17.33 1.19 8.03
C GLY A 135 -17.72 2.28 7.02
N THR A 136 -16.84 3.25 6.75
CA THR A 136 -17.14 4.41 5.89
C THR A 136 -16.77 4.20 4.42
N TYR A 137 -16.70 2.95 3.95
CA TYR A 137 -16.42 2.68 2.53
C TYR A 137 -17.54 3.25 1.67
N LYS A 138 -17.17 3.94 0.57
CA LYS A 138 -18.15 4.61 -0.30
C LYS A 138 -18.97 3.57 -1.04
N ASN A 139 -20.15 3.25 -0.53
CA ASN A 139 -21.24 2.75 -1.36
C ASN A 139 -21.83 3.99 -2.03
N ILE A 140 -21.81 4.08 -3.36
CA ILE A 140 -22.50 5.15 -4.06
C ILE A 140 -24.01 4.90 -3.89
N GLU A 141 -24.56 5.38 -2.77
CA GLU A 141 -25.95 5.79 -2.55
C GLU A 141 -26.09 6.30 -1.10
N GLY A 142 -26.41 7.59 -0.95
CA GLY A 142 -26.94 8.20 0.28
C GLY A 142 -26.11 8.00 1.56
N GLY A 143 -25.05 8.79 1.73
CA GLY A 143 -24.26 8.78 2.97
C GLY A 143 -25.11 9.14 4.20
N ILE A 144 -25.35 8.17 5.07
CA ILE A 144 -25.81 8.39 6.44
C ILE A 144 -24.57 8.37 7.33
N VAL A 145 -24.27 9.49 7.99
CA VAL A 145 -23.29 9.52 9.07
C VAL A 145 -23.95 8.87 10.30
N VAL A 146 -23.74 7.57 10.49
CA VAL A 146 -24.10 6.91 11.74
C VAL A 146 -23.06 7.32 12.78
N THR A 147 -23.39 8.30 13.61
CA THR A 147 -22.59 8.66 14.78
C THR A 147 -22.91 7.67 15.88
N THR A 148 -22.12 6.61 16.02
CA THR A 148 -22.20 5.76 17.22
C THR A 148 -21.43 6.44 18.36
N MET A 149 -22.11 6.70 19.48
CA MET A 149 -21.43 7.00 20.74
C MET A 149 -20.94 5.67 21.31
N ASN A 150 -19.66 5.35 21.07
CA ASN A 150 -18.96 4.12 21.49
C ASN A 150 -19.42 2.80 20.84
N GLY A 151 -19.01 2.53 19.60
CA GLY A 151 -19.09 1.16 19.06
C GLY A 151 -18.71 1.02 17.58
N THR A 152 -18.03 -0.08 17.26
CA THR A 152 -17.70 -0.59 15.92
C THR A 152 -18.97 -0.77 15.08
N VAL A 153 -18.92 -0.40 13.80
CA VAL A 153 -19.98 -0.70 12.82
C VAL A 153 -19.62 -1.99 12.09
N ASP A 154 -20.43 -3.05 12.29
CA ASP A 154 -20.30 -4.29 11.54
C ASP A 154 -20.65 -4.04 10.07
N GLY A 155 -19.65 -4.21 9.19
CA GLY A 155 -19.75 -3.99 7.75
C GLY A 155 -20.56 -5.06 6.99
N GLY A 156 -21.69 -5.51 7.53
CA GLY A 156 -22.50 -6.51 6.83
C GLY A 156 -23.69 -7.05 7.61
N SER A 157 -24.80 -6.31 7.61
CA SER A 157 -26.14 -6.92 7.59
C SER A 157 -27.19 -5.88 7.20
N VAL A 158 -27.56 -5.84 5.91
CA VAL A 158 -28.87 -5.28 5.53
C VAL A 158 -29.95 -6.29 5.91
N VAL A 159 -30.25 -6.40 7.20
CA VAL A 159 -31.52 -6.97 7.64
C VAL A 159 -32.60 -5.94 7.31
N GLY A 160 -33.39 -6.26 6.30
CA GLY A 160 -34.52 -5.45 5.87
C GLY A 160 -35.54 -5.22 6.98
N ALA A 161 -36.27 -4.12 6.79
CA ALA A 161 -37.51 -3.71 7.45
C ALA A 161 -37.39 -3.19 8.90
N GLY A 162 -37.76 -1.91 9.06
CA GLY A 162 -38.25 -1.38 10.33
C GLY A 162 -37.56 -0.10 10.77
N ILE A 163 -38.04 1.04 10.28
CA ILE A 163 -37.78 2.34 10.90
C ILE A 163 -38.51 2.34 12.26
N GLY A 164 -37.83 1.89 13.30
CA GLY A 164 -38.30 1.97 14.68
C GLY A 164 -37.60 3.11 15.40
N LEU A 165 -38.14 4.32 15.34
CA LEU A 165 -37.81 5.40 16.26
C LEU A 165 -38.14 4.93 17.69
N GLN A 166 -37.16 4.43 18.44
CA GLN A 166 -37.29 4.34 19.89
C GLN A 166 -36.80 5.65 20.49
N ASN A 167 -37.75 6.49 20.89
CA ASN A 167 -37.53 7.67 21.70
C ASN A 167 -36.71 7.30 22.94
N ALA A 168 -35.54 7.92 23.10
CA ALA A 168 -34.82 7.92 24.36
C ALA A 168 -35.64 8.71 25.40
N THR A 169 -36.22 8.01 26.37
CA THR A 169 -36.58 8.63 27.65
C THR A 169 -35.33 8.63 28.52
N ALA A 170 -34.83 9.82 28.82
CA ALA A 170 -33.74 10.02 29.75
C ALA A 170 -34.20 9.67 31.18
N ALA A 171 -33.48 8.77 31.84
CA ALA A 171 -33.47 8.67 33.29
C ALA A 171 -32.18 9.34 33.78
N ALA A 172 -32.30 10.56 34.29
CA ALA A 172 -31.31 11.18 35.16
C ALA A 172 -31.47 10.60 36.59
N ALA A 173 -30.38 10.68 37.34
CA ALA A 173 -30.14 10.22 38.71
C ALA A 173 -31.31 10.40 39.71
#